data_AF-A0A2A5GEF9-F1
#
_entry.id   AF-A0A2A5GEF9-F1
#
_cell.length_a   1.000
_cell.length_b   1.000
_cell.length_c   1.000
_cell.angle_alpha   90.00
_cell.angle_beta   90.00
_cell.angle_gamma   90.00
#
_symmetry.space_group_name_H-M   'P 1'
#
loop_
_entity.id
_entity.type
_entity.pdbx_description
1 polymer ?
#
loop_
_entity_poly.entity_id
_entity_poly.type
_entity_poly.pdbx_seq_one_letter_code
_entity_poly.pdbx_strand_id
1 'polypeptide(L)'
;MGVDRGNGASAYPMANRACGANTMMNGFTEVPAGKSVAAHYHNCEESILVVKGNAIAEIDGKEQQLKVGEVLFIPPNVPHRIRNAAKKGNLRLFWTYASGFATRTVVETGRTQTIFDEQRAGVSEHEEPPKTTKPAIEEPIAEETAKANEDALSAMEEELAAAISVQVDEISAYETANQPDAEQALADEEPETPSEASDETEAPDGVSDEAPDASEDAKPES
;
A
#
# COMPACT_ATOMS: atom_id res chain seq x y z
N MET A 1 -7.35 1.48 24.62
CA MET A 1 -6.85 0.16 25.08
C MET A 1 -6.50 -0.65 23.84
N GLY A 2 -5.47 -1.49 23.85
CA GLY A 2 -5.08 -2.26 22.66
C GLY A 2 -6.06 -3.40 22.37
N VAL A 3 -6.31 -3.66 21.09
CA VAL A 3 -7.17 -4.75 20.60
C VAL A 3 -6.30 -6.00 20.44
N ASP A 4 -6.62 -7.07 21.17
CA ASP A 4 -5.92 -8.35 21.05
C ASP A 4 -6.22 -9.01 19.70
N ARG A 5 -5.18 -9.51 19.03
CA ARG A 5 -5.26 -10.24 17.76
C ARG A 5 -5.32 -11.76 17.93
N GLY A 6 -5.47 -12.26 19.16
CA GLY A 6 -5.70 -13.67 19.49
C GLY A 6 -4.42 -14.52 19.57
N ASN A 7 -3.25 -13.91 19.42
CA ASN A 7 -1.96 -14.59 19.54
C ASN A 7 -0.98 -13.85 20.49
N GLY A 8 -1.49 -12.88 21.25
CA GLY A 8 -0.73 -12.03 22.16
C GLY A 8 -0.18 -10.76 21.50
N ALA A 9 -0.30 -10.60 20.19
CA ALA A 9 -0.07 -9.30 19.54
C ALA A 9 -1.29 -8.39 19.74
N SER A 10 -1.02 -7.11 19.98
CA SER A 10 -2.07 -6.10 20.22
C SER A 10 -1.99 -5.00 19.16
N ALA A 11 -3.14 -4.57 18.64
CA ALA A 11 -3.27 -3.44 17.74
C ALA A 11 -3.78 -2.20 18.48
N TYR A 12 -3.23 -1.03 18.16
CA TYR A 12 -3.63 0.26 18.72
C TYR A 12 -3.96 1.18 17.53
N PRO A 13 -5.21 1.18 17.06
CA PRO A 13 -5.63 2.03 15.95
C PRO A 13 -5.50 3.50 16.32
N MET A 14 -5.11 4.35 15.36
CA MET A 14 -5.01 5.80 15.56
C MET A 14 -5.86 6.56 14.55
N ALA A 15 -5.45 6.60 13.28
CA ALA A 15 -6.28 7.17 12.21
C ALA A 15 -7.07 6.06 11.51
N ASN A 16 -8.40 6.17 11.48
CA ASN A 16 -9.28 5.27 10.76
C ASN A 16 -10.63 5.97 10.44
N ARG A 17 -11.60 5.21 9.91
CA ARG A 17 -12.91 5.75 9.54
C ARG A 17 -13.69 6.38 10.70
N ALA A 18 -13.44 5.98 11.95
CA ALA A 18 -14.09 6.57 13.12
C ALA A 18 -13.68 8.03 13.35
N CYS A 19 -12.49 8.44 12.91
CA CYS A 19 -12.03 9.84 12.94
C CYS A 19 -12.15 10.55 11.58
N GLY A 20 -12.88 9.95 10.62
CA GLY A 20 -13.11 10.53 9.29
C GLY A 20 -12.02 10.25 8.24
N ALA A 21 -11.03 9.39 8.53
CA ALA A 21 -10.04 9.01 7.54
C ALA A 21 -10.67 8.11 6.44
N ASN A 22 -10.47 8.47 5.17
CA ASN A 22 -11.04 7.77 4.02
C ASN A 22 -10.00 7.03 3.17
N THR A 23 -8.81 7.62 3.01
CA THR A 23 -7.78 7.14 2.08
C THR A 23 -6.66 6.37 2.77
N MET A 24 -6.61 6.37 4.09
CA MET A 24 -5.58 5.67 4.85
C MET A 24 -6.06 5.24 6.24
N MET A 25 -5.39 4.24 6.79
CA MET A 25 -5.50 3.86 8.19
C MET A 25 -4.10 3.72 8.77
N ASN A 26 -3.92 4.03 10.04
CA ASN A 26 -2.66 3.77 10.73
C ASN A 26 -2.85 3.41 12.20
N GLY A 27 -1.78 2.91 12.79
CA GLY A 27 -1.76 2.57 14.20
C GLY A 27 -0.48 1.86 14.59
N PHE A 28 -0.43 1.41 15.84
CA PHE A 28 0.65 0.57 16.32
C PHE A 28 0.24 -0.90 16.37
N THR A 29 1.22 -1.77 16.19
CA THR A 29 1.13 -3.18 16.61
C THR A 29 2.24 -3.45 17.61
N GLU A 30 1.90 -4.02 18.77
CA GLU A 30 2.88 -4.57 19.71
C GLU A 30 2.91 -6.08 19.61
N VAL A 31 4.11 -6.65 19.49
CA VAL A 31 4.34 -8.09 19.39
C VAL A 31 5.28 -8.52 20.54
N PRO A 32 4.80 -9.33 21.49
CA PRO A 32 5.64 -9.81 22.59
C PRO A 32 6.82 -10.67 22.12
N ALA A 33 7.81 -10.82 22.98
CA ALA A 33 8.96 -11.69 22.74
C ALA A 33 8.55 -13.11 22.32
N GLY A 34 9.15 -13.62 21.24
CA GLY A 34 8.86 -14.95 20.69
C GLY A 34 7.50 -15.08 20.01
N LYS A 35 6.75 -13.99 19.83
CA LYS A 35 5.45 -13.99 19.15
C LYS A 35 5.56 -13.42 17.74
N SER A 36 4.49 -13.58 16.98
CA SER A 36 4.38 -13.09 15.60
C SER A 36 2.96 -12.65 15.32
N VAL A 37 2.77 -11.87 14.26
CA VAL A 37 1.46 -11.70 13.64
C VAL A 37 1.25 -12.88 12.67
N ALA A 38 0.07 -13.53 12.71
CA ALA A 38 -0.22 -14.64 11.78
C ALA A 38 -0.04 -14.20 10.33
N ALA A 39 0.42 -15.10 9.45
CA ALA A 39 0.64 -14.76 8.04
C ALA A 39 -0.67 -14.31 7.38
N HIS A 40 -0.61 -13.20 6.64
CA HIS A 40 -1.78 -12.57 6.06
C HIS A 40 -1.43 -11.72 4.85
N TYR A 41 -2.45 -11.21 4.16
CA TYR A 41 -2.31 -10.19 3.13
C TYR A 41 -3.47 -9.19 3.20
N HIS A 42 -3.27 -8.04 2.57
CA HIS A 42 -4.23 -6.94 2.48
C HIS A 42 -4.61 -6.66 1.03
N ASN A 43 -5.78 -6.09 0.79
CA ASN A 43 -6.23 -5.65 -0.55
C ASN A 43 -5.60 -4.31 -0.98
N CYS A 44 -4.68 -3.74 -0.20
CA CYS A 44 -4.02 -2.46 -0.45
C CYS A 44 -2.55 -2.53 -0.05
N GLU A 45 -1.80 -1.50 -0.39
CA GLU A 45 -0.42 -1.31 0.06
C GLU A 45 -0.36 -1.11 1.57
N GLU A 46 0.73 -1.59 2.17
CA GLU A 46 1.09 -1.34 3.55
C GLU A 46 2.54 -0.86 3.66
N SER A 47 2.76 0.10 4.56
CA SER A 47 4.09 0.47 5.03
C SER A 47 4.19 0.23 6.53
N ILE A 48 5.28 -0.38 6.97
CA ILE A 48 5.55 -0.69 8.38
C ILE A 48 6.90 -0.11 8.79
N LEU A 49 6.90 0.79 9.77
CA LEU A 49 8.09 1.30 10.44
C LEU A 49 8.33 0.52 11.74
N VAL A 50 9.56 0.08 11.97
CA VAL A 50 9.98 -0.46 13.28
C VAL A 50 10.29 0.70 14.22
N VAL A 51 9.50 0.82 15.29
CA VAL A 51 9.63 1.91 16.28
C VAL A 51 10.35 1.44 17.54
N LYS A 52 10.31 0.14 17.83
CA LYS A 52 11.05 -0.45 18.96
C LYS A 52 11.34 -1.92 18.73
N GLY A 53 12.55 -2.35 19.08
CA GLY A 53 12.97 -3.75 18.99
C GLY A 53 13.48 -4.12 17.61
N ASN A 54 13.56 -5.42 17.33
CA ASN A 54 13.96 -5.95 16.02
C ASN A 54 12.87 -6.88 15.50
N ALA A 55 12.62 -6.82 14.21
CA ALA A 55 11.65 -7.67 13.54
C ALA A 55 12.33 -8.63 12.58
N ILE A 56 11.69 -9.77 12.36
CA ILE A 56 11.91 -10.57 11.15
C ILE A 56 10.63 -10.46 10.34
N ALA A 57 10.74 -9.89 9.14
CA ALA A 57 9.67 -9.83 8.17
C ALA A 57 9.84 -10.99 7.20
N GLU A 58 8.76 -11.72 6.98
CA GLU A 58 8.65 -12.72 5.93
C GLU A 58 7.64 -12.22 4.91
N ILE A 59 8.04 -12.12 3.65
CA ILE A 59 7.23 -11.57 2.55
C ILE A 59 7.45 -12.45 1.35
N ASP A 60 6.37 -13.04 0.83
CA ASP A 60 6.43 -13.97 -0.30
C ASP A 60 7.49 -15.09 -0.12
N GLY A 61 7.56 -15.63 1.11
CA GLY A 61 8.50 -16.68 1.49
C GLY A 61 9.96 -16.24 1.67
N LYS A 62 10.30 -14.96 1.46
CA LYS A 62 11.63 -14.41 1.74
C LYS A 62 11.67 -13.76 3.12
N GLU A 63 12.74 -14.01 3.86
CA GLU A 63 12.94 -13.40 5.18
C GLU A 63 13.95 -12.26 5.12
N GLN A 64 13.66 -11.19 5.87
CA GLN A 64 14.58 -10.08 6.12
C GLN A 64 14.48 -9.61 7.57
N GLN A 65 15.60 -9.13 8.11
CA GLN A 65 15.65 -8.56 9.45
C GLN A 65 15.46 -7.06 9.35
N LEU A 66 14.69 -6.50 10.27
CA LEU A 66 14.45 -5.06 10.37
C LEU A 66 14.81 -4.57 11.78
N LYS A 67 15.48 -3.42 11.83
CA LYS A 67 15.87 -2.68 13.04
C LYS A 67 15.01 -1.43 13.17
N VAL A 68 15.11 -0.78 14.34
CA VAL A 68 14.46 0.51 14.57
C VAL A 68 14.84 1.52 13.48
N GLY A 69 13.85 2.28 13.02
CA GLY A 69 14.03 3.26 11.94
C GLY A 69 13.84 2.70 10.53
N GLU A 70 13.95 1.38 10.34
CA GLU A 70 13.77 0.77 9.02
C GLU A 70 12.29 0.61 8.67
N VAL A 71 11.99 0.81 7.39
CA VAL A 71 10.64 0.77 6.82
C VAL A 71 10.51 -0.41 5.87
N LEU A 72 9.38 -1.09 5.96
CA LEU A 72 9.00 -2.16 5.07
C LEU A 72 7.82 -1.74 4.21
N PHE A 73 7.96 -1.86 2.89
CA PHE A 73 6.84 -1.74 1.95
C PHE A 73 6.31 -3.13 1.57
N ILE A 74 4.98 -3.26 1.53
CA ILE A 74 4.29 -4.49 1.21
C ILE A 74 3.24 -4.18 0.14
N PRO A 75 3.36 -4.76 -1.07
CA PRO A 75 2.36 -4.59 -2.11
C PRO A 75 1.02 -5.27 -1.77
N PRO A 76 -0.09 -4.87 -2.42
CA PRO A 76 -1.38 -5.52 -2.25
C PRO A 76 -1.32 -7.01 -2.56
N ASN A 77 -2.05 -7.78 -1.77
CA ASN A 77 -2.25 -9.23 -1.91
C ASN A 77 -0.99 -10.09 -1.76
N VAL A 78 0.12 -9.51 -1.30
CA VAL A 78 1.35 -10.26 -1.02
C VAL A 78 1.29 -10.83 0.41
N PRO A 79 1.37 -12.17 0.58
CA PRO A 79 1.44 -12.78 1.89
C PRO A 79 2.66 -12.33 2.68
N HIS A 80 2.44 -11.92 3.92
CA HIS A 80 3.50 -11.47 4.81
C HIS A 80 3.23 -11.81 6.28
N ARG A 81 4.29 -11.81 7.07
CA ARG A 81 4.30 -12.07 8.52
C ARG A 81 5.43 -11.31 9.18
N ILE A 82 5.13 -10.64 10.29
CA ILE A 82 6.14 -10.00 11.13
C ILE A 82 6.31 -10.77 12.45
N ARG A 83 7.56 -11.09 12.80
CA ARG A 83 7.92 -11.88 13.97
C ARG A 83 8.85 -11.11 14.90
N ASN A 84 8.60 -11.21 16.20
CA ASN A 84 9.55 -10.81 17.23
C ASN A 84 10.34 -12.05 17.68
N ALA A 85 11.51 -12.26 17.09
CA ALA A 85 12.38 -13.39 17.44
C ALA A 85 13.19 -13.18 18.73
N ALA A 86 13.06 -12.03 19.40
CA ALA A 86 13.78 -11.76 20.63
C ALA A 86 13.26 -12.64 21.78
N LYS A 87 14.17 -12.99 22.71
CA LYS A 87 13.82 -13.75 23.92
C LYS A 87 13.15 -12.91 25.00
N LYS A 88 13.29 -11.58 24.93
CA LYS A 88 12.75 -10.60 25.88
C LYS A 88 12.47 -9.28 25.15
N GLY A 89 11.54 -8.49 25.69
CA GLY A 89 11.17 -7.19 25.15
C GLY A 89 10.12 -7.26 24.05
N ASN A 90 9.30 -6.21 23.96
CA ASN A 90 8.28 -6.08 22.93
C ASN A 90 8.88 -5.45 21.67
N LEU A 91 8.44 -5.95 20.52
CA LEU A 91 8.55 -5.29 19.23
C LEU A 91 7.35 -4.34 19.09
N ARG A 92 7.59 -3.11 18.64
CA ARG A 92 6.54 -2.15 18.31
C ARG A 92 6.71 -1.65 16.89
N LEU A 93 5.62 -1.73 16.15
CA LEU A 93 5.54 -1.39 14.73
C LEU A 93 4.53 -0.27 14.55
N PHE A 94 4.84 0.73 13.73
CA PHE A 94 3.87 1.69 13.22
C PHE A 94 3.51 1.28 11.80
N TRP A 95 2.23 0.97 11.55
CA TRP A 95 1.75 0.52 10.25
C TRP A 95 0.85 1.59 9.63
N THR A 96 0.88 1.67 8.30
CA THR A 96 -0.03 2.50 7.50
C THR A 96 -0.56 1.67 6.34
N TYR A 97 -1.88 1.63 6.19
CA TYR A 97 -2.56 1.07 5.03
C TYR A 97 -3.00 2.20 4.09
N ALA A 98 -2.76 2.05 2.79
CA ALA A 98 -3.18 3.00 1.76
C ALA A 98 -4.68 2.94 1.41
N SER A 99 -5.52 2.54 2.37
CA SER A 99 -6.98 2.48 2.21
C SER A 99 -7.70 2.55 3.55
N GLY A 100 -8.75 3.37 3.63
CA GLY A 100 -9.73 3.34 4.74
C GLY A 100 -10.58 2.07 4.79
N PHE A 101 -10.51 1.26 3.74
CA PHE A 101 -11.26 0.01 3.54
C PHE A 101 -10.33 -1.20 3.46
N ALA A 102 -9.17 -1.11 4.11
CA ALA A 102 -8.22 -2.21 4.18
C ALA A 102 -8.89 -3.47 4.76
N THR A 103 -8.65 -4.60 4.10
CA THR A 103 -9.06 -5.93 4.54
C THR A 103 -7.83 -6.72 4.94
N ARG A 104 -8.01 -7.74 5.77
CA ARG A 104 -6.96 -8.68 6.15
C ARG A 104 -7.46 -10.10 5.91
N THR A 105 -6.72 -10.85 5.12
CA THR A 105 -6.97 -12.28 4.90
C THR A 105 -5.87 -13.09 5.55
N VAL A 106 -6.22 -13.95 6.51
CA VAL A 106 -5.25 -14.84 7.17
C VAL A 106 -4.97 -16.03 6.25
N VAL A 107 -3.70 -16.23 5.86
CA VAL A 107 -3.29 -17.23 4.87
C VAL A 107 -3.73 -18.64 5.27
N GLU A 108 -3.51 -19.01 6.53
CA GLU A 108 -3.81 -20.37 7.03
C GLU A 108 -5.30 -20.72 6.97
N THR A 109 -6.17 -19.74 7.24
CA THR A 109 -7.62 -20.00 7.37
C THR A 109 -8.42 -19.54 6.17
N GLY A 110 -7.84 -18.72 5.29
CA GLY A 110 -8.54 -18.03 4.20
C GLY A 110 -9.57 -17.00 4.68
N ARG A 111 -9.69 -16.74 5.99
CA ARG A 111 -10.70 -15.82 6.52
C ARG A 111 -10.29 -14.38 6.24
N THR A 112 -11.15 -13.66 5.50
CA THR A 112 -11.04 -12.23 5.23
C THR A 112 -11.97 -11.41 6.14
N GLN A 113 -11.46 -10.33 6.72
CA GLN A 113 -12.26 -9.35 7.48
C GLN A 113 -11.77 -7.93 7.16
N THR A 114 -12.61 -6.91 7.38
CA THR A 114 -12.12 -5.53 7.32
C THR A 114 -11.28 -5.23 8.55
N ILE A 115 -10.23 -4.41 8.39
CA ILE A 115 -9.40 -3.97 9.53
C ILE A 115 -10.24 -3.16 10.52
N PHE A 116 -11.16 -2.34 10.02
CA PHE A 116 -12.03 -1.52 10.86
C PHE A 116 -12.90 -2.39 11.79
N ASP A 117 -13.51 -3.45 11.27
CA ASP A 117 -14.36 -4.35 12.06
C ASP A 117 -13.52 -5.19 13.04
N GLU A 118 -12.35 -5.69 12.61
CA GLU A 118 -11.39 -6.39 13.49
C GLU A 118 -11.04 -5.52 14.71
N GLN A 119 -10.80 -4.23 14.48
CA GLN A 119 -10.39 -3.29 15.52
C GLN A 119 -11.56 -2.80 16.37
N ARG A 120 -12.78 -2.78 15.84
CA ARG A 120 -13.99 -2.41 16.60
C ARG A 120 -14.46 -3.54 17.51
N ALA A 121 -14.34 -4.80 17.11
CA ALA A 121 -14.76 -5.96 17.89
C ALA A 121 -13.98 -6.16 19.20
N GLY A 122 -12.83 -5.49 19.38
CA GLY A 122 -12.07 -5.46 20.63
C GLY A 122 -12.48 -4.35 21.62
N VAL A 123 -13.45 -3.51 21.25
CA VAL A 123 -14.01 -2.46 22.11
C VAL A 123 -15.41 -2.92 22.53
N SER A 124 -15.63 -3.13 23.83
CA SER A 124 -16.98 -3.44 24.34
C SER A 124 -17.96 -2.40 23.81
N GLU A 125 -19.11 -2.85 23.29
CA GLU A 125 -20.12 -2.01 22.68
C GLU A 125 -20.43 -0.78 23.55
N HIS A 126 -20.01 0.39 23.09
CA HIS A 126 -20.62 1.64 23.50
C HIS A 126 -20.61 2.65 22.35
N GLU A 127 -21.84 3.04 22.00
CA GLU A 127 -22.28 4.20 21.24
C GLU A 127 -22.15 4.19 19.69
N GLU A 128 -23.25 4.63 19.06
CA GLU A 128 -23.31 5.01 17.65
C GLU A 128 -22.25 6.08 17.36
N PRO A 129 -21.65 6.08 16.16
CA PRO A 129 -20.70 7.12 15.78
C PRO A 129 -21.39 8.50 15.88
N PRO A 130 -20.76 9.49 16.53
CA PRO A 130 -21.32 10.82 16.60
C PRO A 130 -21.53 11.35 15.18
N LYS A 131 -22.71 11.91 14.91
CA LYS A 131 -23.02 12.60 13.66
C LYS A 131 -21.89 13.59 13.40
N THR A 132 -21.29 13.51 12.23
CA THR A 132 -20.11 14.27 11.82
C THR A 132 -20.33 15.77 11.98
N THR A 133 -19.88 16.32 13.10
CA THR A 133 -19.50 17.72 13.21
C THR A 133 -18.01 17.81 12.91
N LYS A 134 -17.64 18.80 12.08
CA LYS A 134 -16.26 19.16 11.75
C LYS A 134 -15.40 19.11 13.03
N PRO A 135 -14.26 18.39 13.05
CA PRO A 135 -13.45 18.34 14.26
C PRO A 135 -12.95 19.75 14.55
N ALA A 136 -13.31 20.26 15.73
CA ALA A 136 -12.62 21.40 16.31
C ALA A 136 -11.20 20.93 16.62
N ILE A 137 -10.21 21.64 16.09
CA ILE A 137 -8.82 21.48 16.52
C ILE A 137 -8.80 22.05 17.95
N GLU A 138 -8.92 21.20 18.96
CA GLU A 138 -8.78 21.60 20.36
C GLU A 138 -7.29 21.80 20.74
N GLU A 139 -7.10 22.61 21.77
CA GLU A 139 -5.92 23.40 22.19
C GLU A 139 -4.52 22.73 22.14
N PRO A 140 -3.43 23.55 22.08
CA PRO A 140 -2.06 23.04 21.97
C PRO A 140 -1.68 22.09 23.10
N ILE A 141 -1.00 21.02 22.72
CA ILE A 141 -0.31 20.05 23.59
C ILE A 141 0.45 20.81 24.69
N ALA A 142 0.26 20.43 25.96
CA ALA A 142 0.96 21.03 27.09
C ALA A 142 2.49 21.06 26.82
N GLU A 143 3.12 22.21 27.09
CA GLU A 143 4.52 22.53 26.72
C GLU A 143 5.54 21.47 27.15
N GLU A 144 5.32 20.81 28.29
CA GLU A 144 6.16 19.72 28.78
C GLU A 144 6.04 18.44 27.93
N THR A 145 4.84 18.14 27.41
CA THR A 145 4.62 17.03 26.48
C THR A 145 5.15 17.36 25.08
N ALA A 146 5.07 18.62 24.66
CA ALA A 146 5.68 19.09 23.42
C ALA A 146 7.21 18.90 23.44
N LYS A 147 7.87 19.30 24.54
CA LYS A 147 9.32 19.13 24.71
C LYS A 147 9.76 17.67 24.78
N ALA A 148 9.06 16.82 25.53
CA ALA A 148 9.37 15.39 25.57
C ALA A 148 9.19 14.71 24.20
N ASN A 149 8.22 15.20 23.41
CA ASN A 149 8.05 14.76 22.02
C ASN A 149 9.18 15.29 21.13
N GLU A 150 9.62 16.54 21.27
CA GLU A 150 10.76 17.11 20.52
C GLU A 150 12.06 16.35 20.79
N ASP A 151 12.37 16.02 22.05
CA ASP A 151 13.59 15.27 22.40
C ASP A 151 13.54 13.83 21.83
N ALA A 152 12.36 13.19 21.88
CA ALA A 152 12.15 11.87 21.28
C ALA A 152 12.18 11.91 19.74
N LEU A 153 11.66 12.97 19.13
CA LEU A 153 11.73 13.24 17.69
C LEU A 153 13.17 13.47 17.27
N SER A 154 13.95 14.29 17.98
CA SER A 154 15.35 14.58 17.65
C SER A 154 16.22 13.31 17.72
N ALA A 155 16.04 12.47 18.73
CA ALA A 155 16.75 11.19 18.82
C ALA A 155 16.35 10.21 17.71
N MET A 156 15.07 10.21 17.31
CA MET A 156 14.61 9.43 16.16
C MET A 156 15.07 10.02 14.82
N GLU A 157 15.17 11.35 14.69
CA GLU A 157 15.56 12.04 13.46
C GLU A 157 17.01 11.74 13.08
N GLU A 158 17.93 11.70 14.04
CA GLU A 158 19.33 11.33 13.76
C GLU A 158 19.45 9.88 13.28
N GLU A 159 18.70 8.95 13.87
CA GLU A 159 18.72 7.53 13.49
C GLU A 159 17.96 7.27 12.17
N LEU A 160 16.83 7.95 11.96
CA LEU A 160 16.00 7.85 10.76
C LEU A 160 16.66 8.54 9.56
N ALA A 161 17.33 9.68 9.75
CA ALA A 161 18.07 10.34 8.67
C ALA A 161 19.20 9.45 8.14
N ALA A 162 19.89 8.74 9.04
CA ALA A 162 20.91 7.77 8.65
C ALA A 162 20.31 6.58 7.88
N ALA A 163 19.17 6.03 8.33
CA ALA A 163 18.50 4.92 7.67
C ALA A 163 17.93 5.30 6.28
N ILE A 164 17.29 6.48 6.18
CA ILE A 164 16.76 7.00 4.91
C ILE A 164 17.89 7.24 3.91
N SER A 165 19.04 7.77 4.35
CA SER A 165 20.18 8.00 3.46
C SER A 165 20.67 6.70 2.82
N VAL A 166 20.75 5.60 3.59
CA VAL A 166 21.15 4.28 3.06
C VAL A 166 20.13 3.77 2.03
N GLN A 167 18.84 3.93 2.30
CA GLN A 167 17.77 3.51 1.38
C GLN A 167 17.80 4.28 0.05
N VAL A 168 18.08 5.60 0.10
CA VAL A 168 18.21 6.45 -1.09
C VAL A 168 19.40 6.02 -1.94
N ASP A 169 20.53 5.67 -1.32
CA ASP A 169 21.71 5.18 -2.03
C ASP A 169 21.46 3.82 -2.70
N GLU A 170 20.73 2.92 -2.04
CA GLU A 170 20.35 1.62 -2.61
C GLU A 170 19.37 1.76 -3.79
N ILE A 171 18.39 2.65 -3.69
CA ILE A 171 17.45 2.95 -4.78
C ILE A 171 18.20 3.56 -5.98
N SER A 172 19.07 4.55 -5.71
CA SER A 172 19.90 5.19 -6.74
C SER A 172 20.81 4.18 -7.45
N ALA A 173 21.41 3.25 -6.70
CA ALA A 173 22.22 2.17 -7.26
C ALA A 173 21.39 1.20 -8.11
N TYR A 174 20.18 0.84 -7.67
CA TYR A 174 19.26 0.01 -8.43
C TYR A 174 18.81 0.70 -9.74
N GLU A 175 18.48 1.99 -9.69
CA GLU A 175 18.11 2.78 -10.87
C GLU A 175 19.28 2.85 -11.85
N THR A 176 20.50 3.12 -11.39
CA THR A 176 21.70 3.16 -12.24
C THR A 176 21.97 1.80 -12.89
N ALA A 177 21.86 0.70 -12.13
CA ALA A 177 22.11 -0.65 -12.63
C ALA A 177 21.02 -1.15 -13.61
N ASN A 178 19.83 -0.56 -13.56
CA ASN A 178 18.69 -0.94 -14.40
C ASN A 178 18.22 0.19 -15.33
N GLN A 179 19.04 1.23 -15.52
CA GLN A 179 18.80 2.19 -16.58
C GLN A 179 18.95 1.46 -17.91
N PRO A 180 17.93 1.47 -18.78
CA PRO A 180 18.07 0.88 -20.10
C PRO A 180 19.22 1.59 -20.83
N ASP A 181 20.13 0.82 -21.42
CA ASP A 181 21.21 1.37 -22.23
C ASP A 181 20.60 2.19 -23.37
N ALA A 182 20.62 3.51 -23.21
CA ALA A 182 20.12 4.45 -24.22
C ALA A 182 20.88 4.30 -25.55
N GLU A 183 22.08 3.72 -25.51
CA GLU A 183 22.91 3.44 -26.68
C GLU A 183 22.48 2.16 -27.43
N GLN A 184 21.76 1.24 -26.78
CA GLN A 184 21.27 0.00 -27.40
C GLN A 184 19.83 0.13 -27.91
N ALA A 185 19.01 0.99 -27.30
CA ALA A 185 17.64 1.27 -27.75
C ALA A 185 17.56 2.02 -29.10
N LEU A 186 18.65 2.66 -29.54
CA LEU A 186 18.76 3.32 -30.85
C LEU A 186 19.36 2.42 -31.94
N ALA A 187 19.83 1.22 -31.59
CA ALA A 187 20.44 0.28 -32.53
C ALA A 187 19.45 -0.72 -33.16
N ASP A 188 18.24 -0.83 -32.61
CA ASP A 188 17.20 -1.77 -33.07
C ASP A 188 16.13 -1.11 -33.97
N GLU A 189 16.20 0.20 -34.23
CA GLU A 189 15.42 0.83 -35.32
C GLU A 189 16.20 0.70 -36.63
N GLU A 190 16.00 -0.40 -37.35
CA GLU A 190 16.42 -0.45 -38.76
C GLU A 190 15.69 0.66 -39.54
N PRO A 191 16.40 1.43 -40.40
CA PRO A 191 15.75 2.44 -41.22
C PRO A 191 14.83 1.76 -42.24
N GLU A 192 13.51 1.93 -42.07
CA GLU A 192 12.50 1.62 -43.09
C GLU A 192 12.94 2.26 -44.42
N THR A 193 13.32 1.42 -45.38
CA THR A 193 13.63 1.84 -46.74
C THR A 193 12.36 2.41 -47.38
N PRO A 194 12.37 3.63 -47.95
CA PRO A 194 11.19 4.16 -48.62
C PRO A 194 10.92 3.35 -49.89
N SER A 195 9.77 2.70 -49.97
CA SER A 195 9.33 2.00 -51.17
C SER A 195 9.19 3.00 -52.32
N GLU A 196 9.92 2.76 -53.41
CA GLU A 196 9.83 3.55 -54.63
C GLU A 196 8.39 3.54 -55.19
N ALA A 197 7.92 4.74 -55.53
CA ALA A 197 6.70 4.94 -56.29
C ALA A 197 6.83 4.29 -57.67
N SER A 198 5.89 3.40 -58.02
CA SER A 198 5.59 3.11 -59.42
C SER A 198 4.37 3.93 -59.82
N ASP A 199 4.68 4.95 -60.62
CA ASP A 199 3.79 5.68 -61.49
C ASP A 199 3.28 4.72 -62.57
N GLU A 200 2.00 4.33 -62.52
CA GLU A 200 1.26 3.96 -63.72
C GLU A 200 -0.05 4.75 -63.76
N THR A 201 -0.06 5.69 -64.69
CA THR A 201 -1.21 6.45 -65.13
C THR A 201 -1.96 5.64 -66.18
N GLU A 202 -3.20 5.24 -65.89
CA GLU A 202 -4.19 5.00 -66.94
C GLU A 202 -5.56 5.54 -66.51
N ALA A 203 -6.20 6.25 -67.45
CA ALA A 203 -7.36 7.10 -67.28
C ALA A 203 -8.69 6.30 -67.27
N PRO A 204 -9.84 6.92 -66.94
CA PRO A 204 -11.02 6.23 -66.44
C PRO A 204 -12.01 5.85 -67.54
N ASP A 205 -12.69 4.72 -67.36
CA ASP A 205 -13.91 4.38 -68.10
C ASP A 205 -15.03 3.96 -67.15
N GLY A 206 -16.20 4.58 -67.33
CA GLY A 206 -17.48 3.90 -67.13
C GLY A 206 -18.26 4.18 -65.83
N VAL A 207 -19.15 5.16 -65.93
CA VAL A 207 -20.33 5.36 -65.08
C VAL A 207 -21.27 4.14 -65.12
N SER A 208 -21.79 3.72 -63.96
CA SER A 208 -23.24 3.50 -63.78
C SER A 208 -23.62 3.38 -62.29
N ASP A 209 -24.56 4.24 -61.92
CA ASP A 209 -25.37 4.25 -60.70
C ASP A 209 -25.95 2.88 -60.31
N GLU A 210 -26.03 2.59 -59.02
CA GLU A 210 -27.32 2.32 -58.36
C GLU A 210 -27.20 2.38 -56.83
N ALA A 211 -28.08 3.18 -56.23
CA ALA A 211 -28.33 3.30 -54.80
C ALA A 211 -29.44 2.30 -54.38
N PRO A 212 -29.77 2.15 -53.08
CA PRO A 212 -30.13 0.87 -52.46
C PRO A 212 -31.60 0.48 -52.61
N ASP A 213 -31.86 -0.83 -52.68
CA ASP A 213 -33.19 -1.40 -52.51
C ASP A 213 -33.58 -1.42 -51.02
N ALA A 214 -34.61 -0.66 -50.71
CA ALA A 214 -35.37 -0.73 -49.49
C ALA A 214 -36.60 -1.61 -49.73
N SER A 215 -36.73 -2.70 -48.97
CA SER A 215 -38.04 -3.29 -48.70
C SER A 215 -38.33 -3.24 -47.21
N GLU A 216 -39.23 -2.31 -46.90
CA GLU A 216 -40.05 -2.26 -45.71
C GLU A 216 -40.88 -3.54 -45.58
N ASP A 217 -41.01 -4.06 -44.37
CA ASP A 217 -42.27 -4.67 -43.95
C ASP A 217 -42.54 -4.29 -42.50
N ALA A 218 -43.44 -3.32 -42.35
CA ALA A 218 -44.10 -2.96 -41.11
C ALA A 218 -45.45 -3.68 -41.06
N LYS A 219 -45.79 -4.31 -39.94
CA LYS A 219 -46.81 -3.80 -38.99
C LYS A 219 -47.22 -4.79 -37.89
N PRO A 220 -47.90 -4.30 -36.83
CA PRO A 220 -47.99 -4.93 -35.51
C PRO A 220 -49.40 -5.44 -35.14
N GLU A 221 -49.50 -5.86 -33.87
CA GLU A 221 -50.67 -6.03 -32.98
C GLU A 221 -51.36 -7.41 -32.91
N SER A 222 -51.22 -8.05 -31.72
CA SER A 222 -52.30 -8.18 -30.73
C SER A 222 -51.73 -8.47 -29.34
#